data_AF-A0A953XHU6-F1
#
_entry.id   AF-A0A953XHU6-F1
#
_cell.length_a   1.000
_cell.length_b   1.000
_cell.length_c   1.000
_cell.angle_alpha   90.00
_cell.angle_beta   90.00
_cell.angle_gamma   90.00
#
_symmetry.space_group_name_H-M   'P 1'
#
loop_
_entity.id
_entity.type
_entity.pdbx_description
1 polymer ?
#
loop_
_entity_poly.entity_id
_entity_poly.type
_entity_poly.pdbx_seq_one_letter_code
_entity_poly.pdbx_strand_id
1 'polypeptide(L)'
;MKNLLFIALIACAFAIAMPLSAQGMGGKGGGKGGYGGKGGYGKGGYKGPNSNGNGQGGPEDWKKKAENEIGWGEDGTEERIEPGDTVDKDAKEKRLEEEADKLGLEDKKLRKDFIKYGKLGWDKAEKEDARWAKKYKRVKDDEEALAKAKEEHQEKLDEAWAGPDEDQVKKEVLDEEQLAKFKKNTEDLRKETATDKSVRQDEIRARKLEELKKRASEWAKGGAGGGDDNEVKKEKKDDEEGDSADKEKKDDEEK
;
A
#
# COMPACT_ATOMS: atom_id res chain seq x y z
N MET A 1 -33.98 29.84 -35.97
CA MET A 1 -32.57 30.00 -35.60
C MET A 1 -31.94 28.62 -35.66
N LYS A 2 -30.93 28.45 -36.53
CA LYS A 2 -30.29 27.18 -36.85
C LYS A 2 -29.16 26.94 -35.84
N ASN A 3 -29.25 25.91 -35.00
CA ASN A 3 -28.12 25.48 -34.19
C ASN A 3 -27.54 24.22 -34.82
N LEU A 4 -26.40 24.42 -35.48
CA LEU A 4 -25.54 23.41 -36.08
C LEU A 4 -25.02 22.46 -35.00
N LEU A 5 -25.33 21.17 -35.15
CA LEU A 5 -24.73 20.07 -34.41
C LEU A 5 -23.47 19.64 -35.18
N PHE A 6 -22.30 19.93 -34.61
CA PHE A 6 -21.02 19.41 -35.06
C PHE A 6 -20.90 17.94 -34.62
N ILE A 7 -21.05 17.01 -35.56
CA ILE A 7 -20.73 15.59 -35.38
C ILE A 7 -19.28 15.40 -35.86
N ALA A 8 -18.35 15.23 -34.92
CA ALA A 8 -16.97 14.84 -35.22
C ALA A 8 -16.92 13.30 -35.30
N LEU A 9 -16.87 12.79 -36.53
CA LEU A 9 -16.74 11.37 -36.85
C LEU A 9 -15.25 11.07 -37.06
N ILE A 10 -14.59 10.47 -36.07
CA ILE A 10 -13.21 10.00 -36.20
C ILE A 10 -13.25 8.54 -36.65
N ALA A 11 -13.13 8.36 -37.97
CA ALA A 11 -12.83 7.06 -38.57
C ALA A 11 -11.32 6.93 -38.71
N CYS A 12 -10.67 6.19 -37.79
CA CYS A 12 -9.29 5.76 -37.97
C CYS A 12 -9.29 4.32 -38.52
N ALA A 13 -9.13 4.21 -39.83
CA ALA A 13 -8.74 2.98 -40.49
C ALA A 13 -7.27 2.67 -40.13
N PHE A 14 -7.03 1.52 -39.51
CA PHE A 14 -5.70 0.92 -39.48
C PHE A 14 -5.76 -0.47 -40.13
N ALA A 15 -5.38 -0.49 -41.40
CA ALA A 15 -4.86 -1.68 -42.05
C ALA A 15 -3.36 -1.75 -41.75
N ILE A 16 -2.94 -2.74 -40.94
CA ILE A 16 -1.53 -3.13 -40.87
C ILE A 16 -1.46 -4.63 -41.10
N ALA A 17 -0.81 -4.97 -42.21
CA ALA A 17 -0.42 -6.32 -42.59
C ALA A 17 0.59 -6.90 -41.60
N MET A 18 0.35 -8.12 -41.13
CA MET A 18 1.37 -8.91 -40.44
C MET A 18 2.21 -9.70 -41.46
N PRO A 19 3.55 -9.73 -41.29
CA PRO A 19 4.31 -10.92 -41.65
C PRO A 19 4.60 -11.76 -40.40
N LEU A 20 4.06 -12.97 -40.48
CA LEU A 20 4.43 -14.17 -39.75
C LEU A 20 5.96 -14.32 -39.65
N SER A 21 6.46 -14.56 -38.45
CA SER A 21 7.58 -15.49 -38.26
C SER A 21 7.48 -16.16 -36.90
N ALA A 22 7.24 -17.45 -36.99
CA ALA A 22 7.32 -18.41 -35.90
C ALA A 22 8.78 -18.80 -35.64
N GLN A 23 8.96 -19.46 -34.48
CA GLN A 23 9.91 -20.55 -34.24
C GLN A 23 11.17 -20.20 -33.43
N GLY A 24 11.20 -20.77 -32.22
CA GLY A 24 12.35 -20.77 -31.32
C GLY A 24 12.03 -21.40 -29.97
N MET A 25 11.77 -22.71 -29.97
CA MET A 25 11.62 -23.54 -28.76
C MET A 25 12.93 -23.58 -27.95
N GLY A 26 12.82 -23.69 -26.62
CA GLY A 26 13.88 -24.29 -25.81
C GLY A 26 13.90 -23.82 -24.36
N GLY A 27 13.54 -24.70 -23.42
CA GLY A 27 13.77 -24.44 -22.00
C GLY A 27 12.94 -25.26 -21.03
N LYS A 28 13.18 -26.58 -20.99
CA LYS A 28 12.71 -27.50 -19.94
C LYS A 28 13.41 -27.19 -18.60
N GLY A 29 12.62 -27.20 -17.52
CA GLY A 29 13.05 -27.41 -16.14
C GLY A 29 11.89 -27.06 -15.21
N GLY A 30 11.22 -27.95 -14.48
CA GLY A 30 11.68 -29.18 -13.87
C GLY A 30 11.81 -28.95 -12.36
N GLY A 31 10.71 -29.10 -11.60
CA GLY A 31 10.73 -28.98 -10.14
C GLY A 31 9.39 -29.33 -9.51
N LYS A 32 9.29 -30.58 -9.02
CA LYS A 32 8.18 -31.14 -8.26
C LYS A 32 8.25 -30.73 -6.78
N GLY A 33 7.09 -30.79 -6.12
CA GLY A 33 6.94 -31.01 -4.68
C GLY A 33 6.37 -29.78 -3.97
N GLY A 34 5.37 -29.86 -3.11
CA GLY A 34 4.74 -30.98 -2.42
C GLY A 34 4.06 -30.40 -1.18
N TYR A 35 2.88 -30.91 -0.85
CA TYR A 35 2.06 -30.50 0.28
C TYR A 35 2.72 -30.82 1.64
N GLY A 36 2.43 -30.01 2.65
CA GLY A 36 2.70 -30.26 4.09
C GLY A 36 3.06 -28.96 4.80
N GLY A 37 2.38 -28.48 5.85
CA GLY A 37 1.80 -29.22 6.96
C GLY A 37 2.73 -29.11 8.17
N LYS A 38 2.36 -28.24 9.13
CA LYS A 38 2.76 -28.20 10.56
C LYS A 38 4.23 -28.46 10.96
N GLY A 39 4.80 -27.47 11.65
CA GLY A 39 5.95 -27.59 12.57
C GLY A 39 6.62 -26.23 12.69
N GLY A 40 6.71 -25.56 13.84
CA GLY A 40 6.95 -26.09 15.17
C GLY A 40 8.40 -25.78 15.57
N TYR A 41 8.69 -24.51 15.82
CA TYR A 41 9.87 -24.05 16.56
C TYR A 41 9.31 -22.93 17.46
N GLY A 42 9.35 -22.97 18.78
CA GLY A 42 10.27 -23.65 19.68
C GLY A 42 10.57 -22.61 20.76
N LYS A 43 9.84 -22.70 21.88
CA LYS A 43 9.99 -21.87 23.09
C LYS A 43 11.45 -21.82 23.57
N GLY A 44 11.88 -20.65 24.02
CA GLY A 44 12.97 -20.47 24.99
C GLY A 44 13.63 -19.09 24.85
N GLY A 45 13.47 -18.12 25.75
CA GLY A 45 12.81 -18.13 27.05
C GLY A 45 12.49 -16.70 27.50
N TYR A 46 11.45 -16.59 28.30
CA TYR A 46 11.16 -15.40 29.09
C TYR A 46 12.30 -15.23 30.12
N LYS A 47 13.12 -14.18 29.96
CA LYS A 47 13.84 -13.58 31.09
C LYS A 47 12.95 -12.50 31.66
N GLY A 48 12.57 -12.67 32.94
CA GLY A 48 11.69 -11.78 33.67
C GLY A 48 12.25 -10.36 33.87
N PRO A 49 11.42 -9.46 34.42
CA PRO A 49 11.68 -8.04 34.47
C PRO A 49 12.45 -7.68 35.75
N ASN A 50 13.75 -7.38 35.65
CA ASN A 50 14.39 -6.35 36.46
C ASN A 50 15.85 -6.17 36.04
N SER A 51 16.18 -5.01 35.47
CA SER A 51 17.49 -4.36 35.64
C SER A 51 17.37 -2.96 35.07
N ASN A 52 17.26 -1.99 35.96
CA ASN A 52 17.56 -0.59 35.73
C ASN A 52 18.85 -0.47 34.88
N GLY A 53 18.68 -0.19 33.60
CA GLY A 53 19.72 0.28 32.72
C GLY A 53 19.20 1.55 32.10
N ASN A 54 19.58 2.69 32.68
CA ASN A 54 19.40 4.01 32.09
C ASN A 54 20.33 4.08 30.85
N GLY A 55 19.92 3.40 29.79
CA GLY A 55 20.60 3.35 28.50
C GLY A 55 19.88 4.28 27.56
N GLN A 56 20.42 5.48 27.39
CA GLN A 56 20.07 6.40 26.31
C GLN A 56 20.03 5.62 25.00
N GLY A 57 18.83 5.38 24.48
CA GLY A 57 18.64 4.85 23.12
C GLY A 57 19.31 5.80 22.17
N GLY A 58 20.38 5.35 21.52
CA GLY A 58 21.10 6.17 20.56
C GLY A 58 20.21 6.56 19.39
N PRO A 59 20.62 7.56 18.59
CA PRO A 59 19.85 8.06 17.43
C PRO A 59 19.59 7.03 16.30
N GLU A 60 19.95 5.76 16.48
CA GLU A 60 19.68 4.66 15.56
C GLU A 60 18.50 3.77 15.99
N ASP A 61 18.20 3.69 17.30
CA ASP A 61 17.12 2.82 17.82
C ASP A 61 15.72 3.39 17.56
N TRP A 62 15.56 4.72 17.59
CA TRP A 62 14.27 5.35 17.26
C TRP A 62 13.94 5.22 15.78
N LYS A 63 14.93 5.18 14.87
CA LYS A 63 14.69 4.98 13.44
C LYS A 63 14.10 3.61 13.17
N LYS A 64 14.69 2.57 13.76
CA LYS A 64 14.24 1.18 13.57
C LYS A 64 12.86 0.93 14.19
N LYS A 65 12.55 1.60 15.30
CA LYS A 65 11.23 1.54 15.95
C LYS A 65 10.17 2.33 15.18
N ALA A 66 10.51 3.53 14.70
CA ALA A 66 9.63 4.38 13.89
C ALA A 66 9.34 3.76 12.51
N GLU A 67 10.33 3.16 11.85
CA GLU A 67 10.17 2.47 10.56
C GLU A 67 9.21 1.27 10.65
N ASN A 68 9.17 0.60 11.80
CA ASN A 68 8.25 -0.51 12.07
C ASN A 68 6.85 -0.06 12.53
N GLU A 69 6.71 1.17 13.06
CA GLU A 69 5.42 1.74 13.50
C GLU A 69 4.68 2.49 12.39
N ILE A 70 5.35 2.89 11.30
CA ILE A 70 4.69 3.48 10.14
C ILE A 70 4.06 2.36 9.31
N GLY A 71 2.75 2.17 9.48
CA GLY A 71 1.94 1.37 8.57
C GLY A 71 1.77 2.01 7.19
N TRP A 72 1.12 1.30 6.28
CA TRP A 72 0.94 1.74 4.90
C TRP A 72 -0.32 2.59 4.74
N GLY A 73 -0.39 3.38 3.67
CA GLY A 73 -1.49 4.32 3.45
C GLY A 73 -1.41 5.58 4.31
N GLU A 74 -2.37 6.48 4.13
CA GLU A 74 -2.40 7.80 4.81
C GLU A 74 -2.67 7.68 6.30
N ASP A 75 -3.57 6.77 6.71
CA ASP A 75 -3.93 6.53 8.11
C ASP A 75 -3.02 5.48 8.79
N GLY A 76 -2.16 4.80 8.02
CA GLY A 76 -1.26 3.76 8.52
C GLY A 76 -1.93 2.41 8.77
N THR A 77 -3.16 2.20 8.29
CA THR A 77 -3.89 0.94 8.49
C THR A 77 -3.92 0.05 7.26
N GLU A 78 -3.52 0.58 6.10
CA GLU A 78 -3.52 -0.20 4.87
C GLU A 78 -2.47 -1.31 4.92
N GLU A 79 -2.79 -2.42 4.25
CA GLU A 79 -1.80 -3.43 3.94
C GLU A 79 -0.90 -2.94 2.79
N ARG A 80 0.33 -3.44 2.76
CA ARG A 80 1.23 -3.15 1.65
C ARG A 80 0.71 -3.82 0.39
N ILE A 81 0.60 -3.04 -0.67
CA ILE A 81 0.39 -3.55 -2.03
C ILE A 81 1.76 -3.68 -2.70
N GLU A 82 2.07 -4.86 -3.23
CA GLU A 82 3.29 -5.06 -4.02
C GLU A 82 3.05 -4.69 -5.50
N PRO A 83 4.06 -4.14 -6.20
CA PRO A 83 3.94 -3.85 -7.62
C PRO A 83 3.57 -5.07 -8.46
N GLY A 84 2.48 -4.95 -9.23
CA GLY A 84 1.96 -6.00 -10.09
C GLY A 84 1.09 -7.04 -9.38
N ASP A 85 0.67 -6.78 -8.14
CA ASP A 85 -0.31 -7.63 -7.45
C ASP A 85 -1.62 -7.73 -8.23
N THR A 86 -2.24 -8.90 -8.17
CA THR A 86 -3.49 -9.21 -8.87
C THR A 86 -4.63 -9.36 -7.90
N VAL A 87 -5.84 -9.00 -8.34
CA VAL A 87 -7.05 -9.23 -7.55
C VAL A 87 -7.52 -10.68 -7.70
N ASP A 88 -7.98 -11.27 -6.61
CA ASP A 88 -8.56 -12.62 -6.62
C ASP A 88 -9.72 -12.73 -7.59
N LYS A 89 -9.81 -13.89 -8.26
CA LYS A 89 -10.83 -14.14 -9.30
C LYS A 89 -12.26 -13.93 -8.78
N ASP A 90 -12.54 -14.38 -7.56
CA ASP A 90 -13.86 -14.27 -6.95
C ASP A 90 -14.21 -12.82 -6.61
N ALA A 91 -13.22 -12.03 -6.18
CA ALA A 91 -13.38 -10.60 -5.95
C ALA A 91 -13.61 -9.83 -7.25
N LYS A 92 -12.90 -10.18 -8.33
CA LYS A 92 -13.15 -9.62 -9.67
C LYS A 92 -14.56 -9.93 -10.16
N GLU A 93 -14.98 -11.18 -10.02
CA GLU A 93 -16.33 -11.62 -10.40
C GLU A 93 -17.39 -10.87 -9.62
N LYS A 94 -17.27 -10.82 -8.29
CA LYS A 94 -18.20 -10.09 -7.43
C LYS A 94 -18.29 -8.61 -7.82
N ARG A 95 -17.16 -7.95 -8.06
CA ARG A 95 -17.17 -6.54 -8.47
C ARG A 95 -17.85 -6.32 -9.82
N LEU A 96 -17.62 -7.21 -10.79
CA LEU A 96 -18.31 -7.15 -12.08
C LEU A 96 -19.80 -7.49 -11.95
N GLU A 97 -20.17 -8.41 -11.07
CA GLU A 97 -21.59 -8.67 -10.75
C GLU A 97 -22.28 -7.40 -10.21
N GLU A 98 -21.63 -6.68 -9.29
CA GLU A 98 -22.12 -5.40 -8.76
C GLU A 98 -22.25 -4.32 -9.85
N GLU A 99 -21.31 -4.26 -10.81
CA GLU A 99 -21.43 -3.36 -11.96
C GLU A 99 -22.55 -3.77 -12.91
N ALA A 100 -22.76 -5.07 -13.12
CA ALA A 100 -23.89 -5.55 -13.92
C ALA A 100 -25.22 -5.12 -13.31
N ASP A 101 -25.35 -5.18 -11.98
CA ASP A 101 -26.53 -4.71 -11.26
C ASP A 101 -26.72 -3.19 -11.43
N LYS A 102 -25.65 -2.39 -11.33
CA LYS A 102 -25.71 -0.92 -11.57
C LYS A 102 -26.12 -0.56 -12.99
N LEU A 103 -25.78 -1.39 -13.97
CA LEU A 103 -26.14 -1.22 -15.38
C LEU A 103 -27.54 -1.74 -15.71
N GLY A 104 -28.22 -2.39 -14.76
CA GLY A 104 -29.55 -2.96 -14.97
C GLY A 104 -29.55 -4.19 -15.88
N LEU A 105 -28.47 -4.98 -15.90
CA LEU A 105 -28.38 -6.19 -16.72
C LEU A 105 -29.14 -7.36 -16.07
N GLU A 106 -30.43 -7.47 -16.40
CA GLU A 106 -31.31 -8.55 -15.89
C GLU A 106 -31.20 -9.86 -16.68
N ASP A 107 -30.88 -9.78 -17.99
CA ASP A 107 -30.75 -10.97 -18.82
C ASP A 107 -29.51 -11.79 -18.42
N LYS A 108 -29.73 -13.06 -18.07
CA LYS A 108 -28.68 -13.97 -17.57
C LYS A 108 -27.55 -14.19 -18.57
N LYS A 109 -27.84 -14.20 -19.87
CA LYS A 109 -26.84 -14.42 -20.91
C LYS A 109 -26.01 -13.15 -21.10
N LEU A 110 -26.64 -11.99 -21.24
CA LEU A 110 -25.95 -10.70 -21.34
C LEU A 110 -25.07 -10.45 -20.11
N ARG A 111 -25.59 -10.72 -18.90
CA ARG A 111 -24.83 -10.60 -17.66
C ARG A 111 -23.58 -11.49 -17.64
N LYS A 112 -23.70 -12.74 -18.06
CA LYS A 112 -22.56 -13.66 -18.15
C LYS A 112 -21.53 -13.20 -19.19
N ASP A 113 -21.98 -12.71 -20.34
CA ASP A 113 -21.10 -12.20 -21.38
C ASP A 113 -20.41 -10.89 -20.95
N PHE A 114 -21.14 -10.00 -20.26
CA PHE A 114 -20.60 -8.79 -19.64
C PHE A 114 -19.45 -9.12 -18.67
N ILE A 115 -19.68 -10.03 -17.73
CA ILE A 115 -18.66 -10.46 -16.76
C ILE A 115 -17.47 -11.10 -17.49
N LYS A 116 -17.71 -11.89 -18.54
CA LYS A 116 -16.63 -12.51 -19.34
C LYS A 116 -15.75 -11.46 -20.01
N TYR A 117 -16.33 -10.45 -20.67
CA TYR A 117 -15.54 -9.39 -21.33
C TYR A 117 -14.88 -8.45 -20.30
N GLY A 118 -15.59 -8.11 -19.22
CA GLY A 118 -15.02 -7.35 -18.11
C GLY A 118 -13.79 -8.03 -17.50
N LYS A 119 -13.88 -9.34 -17.22
CA LYS A 119 -12.73 -10.14 -16.75
C LYS A 119 -11.59 -10.16 -17.75
N LEU A 120 -11.89 -10.30 -19.05
CA LEU A 120 -10.86 -10.28 -20.09
C LEU A 120 -10.08 -8.96 -20.13
N GLY A 121 -10.76 -7.82 -20.00
CA GLY A 121 -10.11 -6.51 -19.90
C GLY A 121 -9.25 -6.38 -18.65
N TRP A 122 -9.81 -6.81 -17.50
CA TRP A 122 -9.12 -6.76 -16.22
C TRP A 122 -7.85 -7.63 -16.20
N ASP A 123 -7.94 -8.87 -16.66
CA ASP A 123 -6.81 -9.80 -16.69
C ASP A 123 -5.71 -9.31 -17.65
N LYS A 124 -6.08 -8.65 -18.75
CA LYS A 124 -5.10 -8.00 -19.63
C LYS A 124 -4.44 -6.82 -18.94
N ALA A 125 -5.21 -5.97 -18.26
CA ALA A 125 -4.69 -4.81 -17.54
C ALA A 125 -3.69 -5.23 -16.44
N GLU A 126 -4.03 -6.24 -15.63
CA GLU A 126 -3.11 -6.78 -14.61
C GLU A 126 -1.85 -7.41 -15.22
N LYS A 127 -1.96 -8.03 -16.39
CA LYS A 127 -0.80 -8.56 -17.10
C LYS A 127 0.13 -7.43 -17.59
N GLU A 128 -0.42 -6.32 -18.05
CA GLU A 128 0.36 -5.14 -18.41
C GLU A 128 0.97 -4.48 -17.16
N ASP A 129 0.22 -4.38 -16.06
CA ASP A 129 0.75 -3.88 -14.78
C ASP A 129 1.94 -4.73 -14.29
N ALA A 130 1.83 -6.06 -14.33
CA ALA A 130 2.94 -6.95 -13.95
C ALA A 130 4.21 -6.75 -14.81
N ARG A 131 4.06 -6.30 -16.06
CA ARG A 131 5.21 -5.91 -16.93
C ARG A 131 5.73 -4.54 -16.54
N TRP A 132 4.84 -3.60 -16.28
CA TRP A 132 5.18 -2.25 -15.85
C TRP A 132 5.89 -2.24 -14.50
N ALA A 133 5.43 -3.02 -13.51
CA ALA A 133 6.08 -3.23 -12.22
C ALA A 133 7.60 -3.49 -12.33
N LYS A 134 8.01 -4.28 -13.33
CA LYS A 134 9.43 -4.56 -13.62
C LYS A 134 10.15 -3.39 -14.26
N LYS A 135 9.46 -2.60 -15.10
CA LYS A 135 10.00 -1.37 -15.70
C LYS A 135 10.14 -0.29 -14.63
N TYR A 136 9.09 -0.04 -13.84
CA TYR A 136 9.07 0.88 -12.71
C TYR A 136 10.28 0.66 -11.79
N LYS A 137 10.50 -0.56 -11.30
CA LYS A 137 11.65 -0.88 -10.42
C LYS A 137 13.02 -0.54 -11.03
N ARG A 138 13.16 -0.50 -12.36
CA ARG A 138 14.42 -0.18 -13.06
C ARG A 138 14.62 1.32 -13.28
N VAL A 139 13.54 2.09 -13.37
CA VAL A 139 13.58 3.51 -13.74
C VAL A 139 13.07 4.44 -12.64
N LYS A 140 12.71 3.90 -11.46
CA LYS A 140 12.09 4.67 -10.36
C LYS A 140 12.93 5.86 -9.87
N ASP A 141 14.26 5.81 -10.05
CA ASP A 141 15.19 6.84 -9.60
C ASP A 141 15.53 7.85 -10.74
N ASP A 142 14.97 7.67 -11.93
CA ASP A 142 15.09 8.55 -13.10
C ASP A 142 13.72 9.14 -13.43
N GLU A 143 13.52 10.41 -13.08
CA GLU A 143 12.23 11.10 -13.19
C GLU A 143 11.69 11.15 -14.63
N GLU A 144 12.56 11.40 -15.62
CA GLU A 144 12.17 11.49 -17.03
C GLU A 144 11.79 10.10 -17.57
N ALA A 145 12.63 9.08 -17.28
CA ALA A 145 12.34 7.72 -17.69
C ALA A 145 11.09 7.15 -16.99
N LEU A 146 10.84 7.54 -15.74
CA LEU A 146 9.65 7.16 -14.98
C LEU A 146 8.38 7.81 -15.56
N ALA A 147 8.41 9.10 -15.87
CA ALA A 147 7.28 9.81 -16.48
C ALA A 147 6.88 9.18 -17.81
N LYS A 148 7.87 8.92 -18.68
CA LYS A 148 7.64 8.22 -19.96
C LYS A 148 7.12 6.80 -19.75
N ALA A 149 7.65 6.07 -18.76
CA ALA A 149 7.17 4.73 -18.45
C ALA A 149 5.72 4.72 -17.94
N LYS A 150 5.27 5.75 -17.21
CA LYS A 150 3.88 5.92 -16.77
C LYS A 150 2.95 6.21 -17.95
N GLU A 151 3.36 7.08 -18.87
CA GLU A 151 2.58 7.40 -20.09
C GLU A 151 2.40 6.15 -20.97
N GLU A 152 3.48 5.44 -21.29
CA GLU A 152 3.42 4.19 -22.05
C GLU A 152 2.56 3.12 -21.35
N HIS A 153 2.59 3.07 -20.02
CA HIS A 153 1.78 2.14 -19.25
C HIS A 153 0.29 2.46 -19.38
N GLN A 154 -0.09 3.73 -19.24
CA GLN A 154 -1.50 4.14 -19.36
C GLN A 154 -2.07 3.84 -20.76
N GLU A 155 -1.30 4.08 -21.82
CA GLU A 155 -1.69 3.71 -23.18
C GLU A 155 -1.96 2.19 -23.31
N LYS A 156 -1.10 1.37 -22.69
CA LYS A 156 -1.26 -0.09 -22.70
C LYS A 156 -2.44 -0.59 -21.85
N LEU A 157 -2.77 0.10 -20.75
CA LEU A 157 -3.98 -0.16 -19.99
C LEU A 157 -5.23 0.16 -20.83
N ASP A 158 -5.24 1.29 -21.54
CA ASP A 158 -6.35 1.65 -22.42
C ASP A 158 -6.53 0.63 -23.55
N GLU A 159 -5.44 0.16 -24.17
CA GLU A 159 -5.46 -0.93 -25.16
C GLU A 159 -5.98 -2.27 -24.58
N ALA A 160 -5.64 -2.58 -23.33
CA ALA A 160 -6.08 -3.81 -22.66
C ALA A 160 -7.62 -3.87 -22.56
N TRP A 161 -8.24 -2.72 -22.32
CA TRP A 161 -9.69 -2.56 -22.22
C TRP A 161 -10.39 -2.32 -23.56
N ALA A 162 -9.73 -1.70 -24.54
CA ALA A 162 -10.34 -1.32 -25.81
C ALA A 162 -11.00 -2.49 -26.54
N GLY A 163 -10.28 -3.61 -26.70
CA GLY A 163 -10.82 -4.80 -27.38
C GLY A 163 -12.05 -5.40 -26.68
N PRO A 164 -11.98 -5.69 -25.36
CA PRO A 164 -13.14 -6.17 -24.60
C PRO A 164 -14.32 -5.19 -24.57
N ASP A 165 -14.09 -3.89 -24.49
CA ASP A 165 -15.15 -2.88 -24.55
C ASP A 165 -15.83 -2.83 -25.92
N GLU A 166 -15.04 -2.89 -27.00
CA GLU A 166 -15.55 -2.95 -28.37
C GLU A 166 -16.37 -4.22 -28.60
N ASP A 167 -15.90 -5.36 -28.08
CA ASP A 167 -16.61 -6.64 -28.15
C ASP A 167 -17.97 -6.60 -27.42
N GLN A 168 -18.08 -5.84 -26.32
CA GLN A 168 -19.35 -5.71 -25.58
C GLN A 168 -20.41 -4.97 -26.41
N VAL A 169 -20.02 -3.93 -27.14
CA VAL A 169 -20.96 -3.18 -27.99
C VAL A 169 -21.27 -3.95 -29.28
N LYS A 170 -20.24 -4.49 -29.96
CA LYS A 170 -20.41 -5.25 -31.21
C LYS A 170 -21.28 -6.49 -31.05
N LYS A 171 -21.29 -7.09 -29.86
CA LYS A 171 -22.07 -8.30 -29.55
C LYS A 171 -23.36 -7.98 -28.78
N GLU A 172 -23.74 -6.71 -28.72
CA GLU A 172 -24.98 -6.23 -28.09
C GLU A 172 -25.10 -6.67 -26.62
N VAL A 173 -23.96 -6.79 -25.94
CA VAL A 173 -23.89 -7.08 -24.50
C VAL A 173 -24.20 -5.83 -23.69
N LEU A 174 -23.63 -4.70 -24.11
CA LEU A 174 -23.93 -3.37 -23.61
C LEU A 174 -24.28 -2.47 -24.79
N ASP A 175 -25.18 -1.52 -24.57
CA ASP A 175 -25.28 -0.35 -25.44
C ASP A 175 -24.16 0.69 -25.15
N GLU A 176 -24.05 1.72 -25.99
CA GLU A 176 -23.02 2.75 -25.83
C GLU A 176 -23.15 3.55 -24.52
N GLU A 177 -24.38 3.77 -24.04
CA GLU A 177 -24.63 4.51 -22.80
C GLU A 177 -24.22 3.69 -21.58
N GLN A 178 -24.56 2.40 -21.57
CA GLN A 178 -24.15 1.43 -20.56
C GLN A 178 -22.64 1.25 -20.56
N LEU A 179 -21.99 1.17 -21.73
CA LEU A 179 -20.54 1.10 -21.81
C LEU A 179 -19.88 2.37 -21.23
N ALA A 180 -20.42 3.56 -21.52
CA ALA A 180 -19.92 4.80 -20.95
C ALA A 180 -20.07 4.85 -19.42
N LYS A 181 -21.22 4.39 -18.89
CA LYS A 181 -21.43 4.25 -17.44
C LYS A 181 -20.45 3.25 -16.83
N PHE A 182 -20.25 2.11 -17.46
CA PHE A 182 -19.30 1.10 -17.01
C PHE A 182 -17.88 1.65 -16.92
N LYS A 183 -17.41 2.32 -17.98
CA LYS A 183 -16.08 2.96 -18.03
C LYS A 183 -15.90 3.97 -16.89
N LYS A 184 -16.93 4.78 -16.62
CA LYS A 184 -16.92 5.77 -15.54
C LYS A 184 -16.90 5.11 -14.16
N ASN A 185 -17.72 4.09 -13.92
CA ASN A 185 -17.79 3.39 -12.64
C ASN A 185 -16.52 2.58 -12.33
N THR A 186 -15.76 2.23 -13.36
CA THR A 186 -14.53 1.43 -13.26
C THR A 186 -13.28 2.24 -13.56
N GLU A 187 -13.34 3.56 -13.42
CA GLU A 187 -12.21 4.44 -13.69
C GLU A 187 -11.00 4.13 -12.80
N ASP A 188 -11.23 3.89 -11.52
CA ASP A 188 -10.19 3.47 -10.56
C ASP A 188 -9.50 2.19 -11.00
N LEU A 189 -10.28 1.23 -11.50
CA LEU A 189 -9.80 -0.06 -11.96
C LEU A 189 -9.04 0.01 -13.29
N ARG A 190 -9.34 1.02 -14.11
CA ARG A 190 -8.71 1.25 -15.42
C ARG A 190 -7.45 2.11 -15.34
N LYS A 191 -7.31 2.92 -14.29
CA LYS A 191 -6.25 3.92 -14.15
C LYS A 191 -5.33 3.72 -12.94
N GLU A 192 -5.79 3.05 -11.90
CA GLU A 192 -5.03 2.89 -10.66
C GLU A 192 -4.68 1.42 -10.43
N THR A 193 -3.50 1.02 -10.93
CA THR A 193 -3.01 -0.35 -10.84
C THR A 193 -2.38 -0.67 -9.48
N ALA A 194 -2.03 -1.94 -9.23
CA ALA A 194 -1.34 -2.31 -7.99
C ALA A 194 0.03 -1.63 -7.88
N THR A 195 0.75 -1.52 -8.99
CA THR A 195 2.00 -0.77 -8.99
C THR A 195 1.78 0.72 -8.70
N ASP A 196 0.75 1.37 -9.25
CA ASP A 196 0.47 2.80 -8.95
C ASP A 196 0.17 3.00 -7.47
N LYS A 197 -0.63 2.11 -6.89
CA LYS A 197 -0.94 2.12 -5.44
C LYS A 197 0.32 1.90 -4.60
N SER A 198 1.18 0.97 -5.01
CA SER A 198 2.47 0.73 -4.35
C SER A 198 3.37 1.98 -4.38
N VAL A 199 3.45 2.67 -5.53
CA VAL A 199 4.21 3.94 -5.64
C VAL A 199 3.68 4.97 -4.66
N ARG A 200 2.36 5.16 -4.61
CA ARG A 200 1.72 6.11 -3.70
C ARG A 200 1.98 5.74 -2.24
N GLN A 201 1.90 4.45 -1.89
CA GLN A 201 2.20 3.95 -0.56
C GLN A 201 3.67 4.22 -0.16
N ASP A 202 4.62 4.04 -1.08
CA ASP A 202 6.04 4.35 -0.85
C ASP A 202 6.26 5.86 -0.63
N GLU A 203 5.61 6.72 -1.42
CA GLU A 203 5.67 8.18 -1.27
C GLU A 203 5.10 8.65 0.08
N ILE A 204 3.95 8.11 0.49
CA ILE A 204 3.33 8.41 1.79
C ILE A 204 4.26 7.98 2.92
N ARG A 205 4.83 6.77 2.84
CA ARG A 205 5.74 6.24 3.87
C ARG A 205 7.03 7.07 3.96
N ALA A 206 7.61 7.46 2.83
CA ALA A 206 8.79 8.32 2.79
C ALA A 206 8.51 9.68 3.46
N ARG A 207 7.37 10.30 3.16
CA ARG A 207 6.96 11.57 3.79
C ARG A 207 6.80 11.45 5.30
N LYS A 208 6.10 10.41 5.78
CA LYS A 208 5.93 10.14 7.22
C LYS A 208 7.28 9.95 7.91
N LEU A 209 8.23 9.25 7.27
CA LEU A 209 9.59 9.09 7.79
C LEU A 209 10.35 10.41 7.89
N GLU A 210 10.21 11.30 6.90
CA GLU A 210 10.81 12.63 6.95
C GLU A 210 10.22 13.52 8.04
N GLU A 211 8.89 13.50 8.22
CA GLU A 211 8.22 14.23 9.30
C GLU A 211 8.69 13.76 10.68
N LEU A 212 8.81 12.44 10.88
CA LEU A 212 9.36 11.89 12.12
C LEU A 212 10.83 12.28 12.32
N LYS A 213 11.66 12.26 11.27
CA LYS A 213 13.05 12.72 11.33
C LYS A 213 13.13 14.19 11.74
N LYS A 214 12.27 15.03 11.16
CA LYS A 214 12.19 16.46 11.49
C LYS A 214 11.80 16.66 12.95
N ARG A 215 10.72 16.01 13.41
CA ARG A 215 10.26 16.07 14.81
C ARG A 215 11.31 15.59 15.80
N ALA A 216 12.00 14.49 15.50
CA ALA A 216 13.10 13.99 16.33
C ALA A 216 14.26 15.00 16.41
N SER A 217 14.61 15.63 15.27
CA SER A 217 15.66 16.65 15.23
C SER A 217 15.29 17.94 15.99
N GLU A 218 14.01 18.32 15.99
CA GLU A 218 13.50 19.46 16.76
C GLU A 218 13.49 19.17 18.26
N TRP A 219 13.12 17.95 18.66
CA TRP A 219 13.19 17.52 20.06
C TRP A 219 14.64 17.49 20.57
N ALA A 220 15.58 17.02 19.75
CA ALA A 220 17.01 17.05 20.07
C ALA A 220 17.58 18.49 20.19
N LYS A 221 17.04 19.45 19.43
CA LYS A 221 17.43 20.87 19.52
C LYS A 221 16.76 21.60 20.68
N GLY A 222 15.54 21.21 21.06
CA GLY A 222 14.81 21.76 22.22
C GLY A 222 15.22 21.18 23.57
N GLY A 223 15.82 19.98 23.59
CA GLY A 223 16.32 19.33 24.82
C GLY A 223 17.67 19.82 25.33
N ALA A 224 18.30 20.79 24.66
CA ALA A 224 19.59 21.37 25.05
C ALA A 224 19.48 22.74 25.76
N GLY A 225 18.27 23.18 26.13
CA GLY A 225 18.06 24.47 26.79
C GLY A 225 16.89 24.43 27.76
N GLY A 226 17.12 23.91 28.97
CA GLY A 226 16.08 23.85 30.00
C GLY A 226 16.52 23.28 31.34
N GLY A 227 17.49 23.92 32.00
CA GLY A 227 17.50 24.03 33.46
C GLY A 227 18.48 23.15 34.26
N ASP A 228 19.77 23.44 34.18
CA ASP A 228 20.54 23.78 35.39
C ASP A 228 20.48 25.33 35.41
N ASP A 229 20.04 26.03 36.47
CA ASP A 229 20.79 26.25 37.71
C ASP A 229 19.86 26.72 38.87
N ASN A 230 20.25 26.37 40.10
CA ASN A 230 19.90 26.93 41.43
C ASN A 230 18.44 26.76 41.94
N GLU A 231 18.19 26.29 43.17
CA GLU A 231 18.77 26.79 44.42
C GLU A 231 18.64 25.78 45.58
N VAL A 232 19.79 25.39 46.14
CA VAL A 232 20.11 25.14 47.56
C VAL A 232 19.09 24.41 48.46
N LYS A 233 19.42 23.16 48.83
CA LYS A 233 19.50 22.73 50.24
C LYS A 233 20.67 21.76 50.42
N LYS A 234 21.84 22.32 50.73
CA LYS A 234 22.90 21.57 51.44
C LYS A 234 22.47 21.48 52.90
N GLU A 235 21.85 20.38 53.29
CA GLU A 235 21.92 19.94 54.68
C GLU A 235 23.37 19.51 54.94
N LYS A 236 24.10 20.36 55.68
CA LYS A 236 25.31 19.94 56.36
C LYS A 236 24.92 18.94 57.43
N LYS A 237 25.28 17.69 57.17
CA LYS A 237 25.47 16.65 58.16
C LYS A 237 26.83 16.93 58.80
N ASP A 238 26.81 17.40 60.04
CA ASP A 238 27.97 17.33 60.93
C ASP A 238 27.69 16.17 61.90
N ASP A 239 28.71 15.34 62.03
CA ASP A 239 28.75 14.03 62.67
C ASP A 239 28.72 14.08 64.21
N GLU A 240 28.42 12.91 64.81
CA GLU A 240 28.92 12.34 66.09
C GLU A 240 28.97 13.25 67.34
N GLU A 241 28.49 12.86 68.52
CA GLU A 241 28.85 11.67 69.28
C GLU A 241 28.07 11.67 70.62
N GLY A 242 27.69 10.49 71.12
CA GLY A 242 27.37 10.21 72.53
C GLY A 242 25.99 10.70 73.03
N ASP A 243 25.34 10.10 74.02
CA ASP A 243 25.57 8.93 74.85
C ASP A 243 24.27 8.76 75.66
N SER A 244 23.90 7.52 76.01
CA SER A 244 22.94 7.15 77.07
C SER A 244 21.46 7.60 76.90
N ALA A 245 20.45 6.99 77.51
CA ALA A 245 20.20 5.67 78.07
C ALA A 245 18.66 5.59 78.22
N ASP A 246 18.12 4.43 77.90
CA ASP A 246 17.12 3.68 78.66
C ASP A 246 16.27 4.42 79.72
N LYS A 247 14.96 4.56 79.49
CA LYS A 247 13.88 4.11 80.42
C LYS A 247 12.47 4.52 79.99
N GLU A 248 11.69 3.49 79.62
CA GLU A 248 10.41 3.09 80.23
C GLU A 248 9.52 4.13 80.95
N LYS A 249 8.27 4.29 80.47
CA LYS A 249 6.96 4.38 81.18
C LYS A 249 5.87 4.78 80.15
N LYS A 250 4.95 3.90 79.75
CA LYS A 250 3.66 3.53 80.38
C LYS A 250 2.80 4.71 80.86
N ASP A 251 1.57 4.75 80.33
CA ASP A 251 0.25 5.04 80.94
C ASP A 251 -0.64 5.70 79.84
N ASP A 252 -1.55 4.97 79.18
CA ASP A 252 -2.93 4.62 79.56
C ASP A 252 -3.88 5.83 79.82
N GLU A 253 -4.99 5.80 79.08
CA GLU A 253 -6.36 6.29 79.37
C GLU A 253 -6.59 7.61 80.14
N GLU A 254 -7.38 8.55 79.58
CA GLU A 254 -8.83 8.67 79.82
C GLU A 254 -9.39 10.00 79.26
N LYS A 255 -10.60 9.90 78.68
CA LYS A 255 -11.69 10.89 78.55
C LYS A 255 -11.55 12.11 77.63
#